data_AF-K1TM47-F1
#
_entry.id   AF-K1TM47-F1
#
_cell.length_a   1.000
_cell.length_b   1.000
_cell.length_c   1.000
_cell.angle_alpha   90.00
_cell.angle_beta   90.00
_cell.angle_gamma   90.00
#
_symmetry.space_group_name_H-M   'P 1'
#
loop_
_entity.id
_entity.type
_entity.pdbx_description
1 polymer ?
#
loop_
_entity_poly.entity_id
_entity_poly.type
_entity_poly.pdbx_seq_one_letter_code
_entity_poly.pdbx_strand_id
1 'polypeptide(L)'
;MRFADITGQDDLKRHLAQTVDAGRVSHAQLFTGASGFGTLALAVAYVQYLCCRYRRNGDSCGECPDCRQIEALAHPDLHLVFPVNKQGKKSGEVIRSDEFLPQFRTLFAERRGYFSPQEWYDRLDL
;
A
#
# COMPACT_ATOMS: atom_id res chain seq x y z
N MET A 1 -4.39 -7.73 -2.36
CA MET A 1 -5.26 -6.62 -2.77
C MET A 1 -5.20 -6.37 -4.26
N ARG A 2 -6.28 -6.69 -4.97
CA ARG A 2 -6.44 -6.55 -6.42
C ARG A 2 -7.10 -5.21 -6.77
N PHE A 3 -7.02 -4.79 -8.03
CA PHE A 3 -7.76 -3.59 -8.49
C PHE A 3 -9.28 -3.78 -8.39
N ALA A 4 -9.77 -5.00 -8.58
CA ALA A 4 -11.17 -5.37 -8.36
C ALA A 4 -11.65 -5.15 -6.92
N ASP A 5 -10.74 -5.12 -5.94
CA ASP A 5 -11.08 -4.90 -4.53
C ASP A 5 -11.21 -3.40 -4.16
N ILE A 6 -10.83 -2.50 -5.07
CA ILE A 6 -10.89 -1.06 -4.87
C ILE A 6 -12.22 -0.52 -5.41
N THR A 7 -12.88 0.38 -4.70
CA THR A 7 -14.16 0.94 -5.16
C THR A 7 -13.95 2.04 -6.20
N GLY A 8 -14.61 1.92 -7.36
CA GLY A 8 -14.60 2.91 -8.44
C GLY A 8 -13.25 3.09 -9.14
N GLN A 9 -12.98 4.29 -9.68
CA GLN A 9 -11.70 4.66 -10.32
C GLN A 9 -11.32 3.79 -11.53
N ASP A 10 -12.30 3.31 -12.29
CA ASP A 10 -12.10 2.32 -13.36
C ASP A 10 -11.16 2.82 -14.47
N ASP A 11 -11.26 4.10 -14.83
CA ASP A 11 -10.40 4.72 -15.84
C ASP A 11 -8.95 4.78 -15.37
N LEU A 12 -8.72 5.16 -14.11
CA LEU A 12 -7.39 5.23 -13.51
C LEU A 12 -6.78 3.82 -13.38
N LYS A 13 -7.54 2.83 -12.91
CA LYS A 13 -7.09 1.43 -12.83
C LYS A 13 -6.69 0.89 -14.20
N ARG A 14 -7.51 1.12 -15.24
CA ARG A 14 -7.15 0.72 -16.61
C ARG A 14 -5.88 1.41 -17.09
N HIS A 15 -5.74 2.71 -16.84
CA HIS A 15 -4.55 3.45 -17.21
C HIS A 15 -3.29 2.89 -16.53
N LEU A 16 -3.35 2.64 -15.22
CA LEU A 16 -2.26 2.03 -14.46
C LEU A 16 -1.91 0.62 -14.96
N ALA A 17 -2.90 -0.22 -15.25
CA ALA A 17 -2.65 -1.54 -15.82
C ALA A 17 -1.92 -1.45 -17.17
N GLN A 18 -2.40 -0.58 -18.06
CA GLN A 18 -1.81 -0.35 -19.38
C GLN A 18 -0.37 0.16 -19.33
N THR A 19 -0.03 1.03 -18.38
CA THR A 19 1.35 1.55 -18.26
C THR A 19 2.33 0.47 -17.83
N VAL A 20 1.95 -0.40 -16.90
CA VAL A 20 2.78 -1.55 -16.51
C VAL A 20 2.89 -2.57 -17.65
N ASP A 21 1.77 -2.90 -18.32
CA ASP A 21 1.76 -3.84 -19.45
C ASP A 21 2.63 -3.36 -20.62
N ALA A 22 2.66 -2.05 -20.86
CA ALA A 22 3.52 -1.43 -21.86
C ALA A 22 4.99 -1.28 -21.41
N GLY A 23 5.35 -1.65 -20.18
CA GLY A 23 6.68 -1.43 -19.62
C GLY A 23 7.03 0.05 -19.43
N ARG A 24 6.03 0.94 -19.34
CA ARG A 24 6.17 2.39 -19.24
C ARG A 24 5.80 2.89 -17.84
N VAL A 25 6.51 2.40 -16.84
CA VAL A 25 6.29 2.76 -15.43
C VAL A 25 7.18 3.95 -15.05
N SER A 26 6.57 5.04 -14.56
CA SER A 26 7.31 6.17 -13.99
C SER A 26 8.03 5.75 -12.70
N HIS A 27 9.23 6.26 -12.49
CA HIS A 27 10.03 6.02 -11.28
C HIS A 27 9.38 6.60 -10.01
N ALA A 28 8.51 7.61 -10.18
CA ALA A 28 7.77 8.23 -9.10
C ALA A 28 6.32 8.48 -9.53
N GLN A 29 5.38 8.16 -8.64
CA GLN A 29 3.95 8.43 -8.81
C GLN A 29 3.39 9.05 -7.54
N LEU A 30 2.58 10.09 -7.71
CA LEU A 30 1.89 10.76 -6.61
C LEU A 30 0.40 10.44 -6.72
N PHE A 31 -0.13 9.71 -5.74
CA PHE A 31 -1.56 9.43 -5.63
C PHE A 31 -2.22 10.47 -4.72
N THR A 32 -3.11 11.28 -5.29
CA THR A 32 -3.86 12.30 -4.56
C THR A 32 -5.34 12.01 -4.58
N GLY A 33 -6.03 12.22 -3.46
CA GLY A 33 -7.47 12.05 -3.36
C GLY A 33 -7.97 12.57 -2.01
N ALA A 34 -9.29 12.80 -1.91
CA ALA A 34 -9.91 13.15 -0.64
C ALA A 34 -9.87 11.96 0.33
N SER A 35 -10.08 12.23 1.62
CA SER A 35 -10.19 11.17 2.63
C SER A 35 -11.26 10.15 2.22
N GLY A 36 -10.96 8.86 2.36
CA GLY A 36 -11.85 7.76 1.98
C GLY A 36 -11.77 7.31 0.51
N PHE A 37 -11.03 7.99 -0.37
CA PHE A 37 -10.87 7.57 -1.78
C PHE A 37 -10.00 6.30 -1.96
N GLY A 38 -9.42 5.78 -0.88
CA GLY A 38 -8.60 4.56 -0.94
C GLY A 38 -7.30 4.75 -1.69
N THR A 39 -6.66 5.93 -1.60
CA THR A 39 -5.38 6.22 -2.29
C THR A 39 -4.28 5.24 -1.89
N LEU A 40 -4.14 4.94 -0.60
CA LEU A 40 -3.19 3.94 -0.10
C LEU A 40 -3.54 2.54 -0.62
N ALA A 41 -4.81 2.15 -0.55
CA ALA A 41 -5.28 0.86 -1.07
C ALA A 41 -5.00 0.72 -2.58
N LEU A 42 -5.27 1.75 -3.37
CA LEU A 42 -4.95 1.77 -4.81
C LEU A 42 -3.45 1.69 -5.06
N ALA A 43 -2.62 2.42 -4.31
CA ALA A 43 -1.17 2.36 -4.44
C ALA A 43 -0.64 0.95 -4.15
N VAL A 44 -1.13 0.29 -3.09
CA VAL A 44 -0.75 -1.10 -2.77
C VAL A 44 -1.25 -2.07 -3.85
N ALA A 45 -2.47 -1.90 -4.36
CA ALA A 45 -2.99 -2.71 -5.47
C ALA A 45 -2.14 -2.54 -6.75
N TYR A 46 -1.67 -1.32 -7.02
CA TYR A 46 -0.78 -1.04 -8.13
C TYR A 46 0.60 -1.71 -7.95
N VAL A 47 1.19 -1.66 -6.76
CA VAL A 47 2.44 -2.40 -6.47
C VAL A 47 2.21 -3.90 -6.62
N GLN A 48 1.07 -4.43 -6.15
CA GLN A 48 0.74 -5.85 -6.32
C GLN A 48 0.67 -6.22 -7.81
N TYR A 49 0.05 -5.36 -8.62
CA TYR A 49 0.01 -5.53 -10.07
C TYR A 49 1.41 -5.52 -10.69
N LEU A 50 2.25 -4.57 -10.29
CA LEU A 50 3.64 -4.44 -10.78
C LEU A 50 4.48 -5.70 -10.48
N CYS A 51 4.39 -6.24 -9.27
CA CYS A 51 5.15 -7.42 -8.86
C CYS A 51 4.55 -8.75 -9.36
N CYS A 52 3.29 -8.75 -9.81
CA CYS A 52 2.62 -9.98 -10.23
C CYS A 52 3.13 -10.47 -11.60
N ARG A 53 3.64 -11.71 -11.62
CA ARG A 53 4.09 -12.39 -12.87
C ARG A 53 2.98 -13.03 -13.67
N TYR A 54 1.80 -13.23 -13.07
CA TYR A 54 0.68 -13.97 -13.66
C TYR A 54 -0.58 -13.11 -13.81
N ARG A 55 -0.40 -11.85 -14.19
CA ARG A 55 -1.50 -10.88 -14.41
C ARG A 55 -2.49 -11.38 -15.45
N ARG A 56 -3.78 -11.12 -15.22
CA ARG A 56 -4.89 -11.52 -16.10
C ARG A 56 -6.00 -10.48 -16.07
N ASN A 57 -6.62 -10.23 -17.22
CA ASN A 57 -7.80 -9.36 -17.35
C ASN A 57 -7.62 -7.95 -16.73
N GLY A 58 -6.43 -7.36 -16.87
CA GLY A 58 -6.14 -6.04 -16.28
C GLY A 58 -6.00 -6.03 -14.76
N ASP A 59 -5.84 -7.19 -14.12
CA ASP A 59 -5.63 -7.31 -12.67
C ASP A 59 -4.52 -8.32 -12.33
N SER A 60 -4.08 -8.28 -11.08
CA SER A 60 -3.13 -9.22 -10.47
C SER A 60 -3.83 -10.53 -10.10
N CYS A 61 -3.11 -11.65 -10.12
CA CYS A 61 -3.73 -12.97 -9.88
C CYS A 61 -4.22 -13.16 -8.44
N GLY A 62 -3.63 -12.46 -7.45
CA GLY A 62 -3.99 -12.57 -6.04
C GLY A 62 -3.48 -13.84 -5.34
N GLU A 63 -3.02 -14.85 -6.06
CA GLU A 63 -2.66 -16.16 -5.50
C GLU A 63 -1.16 -16.48 -5.53
N CYS A 64 -0.36 -15.79 -6.35
CA CYS A 64 1.07 -16.03 -6.43
C CYS A 64 1.80 -15.55 -5.15
N PRO A 65 3.02 -16.04 -4.88
CA PRO A 65 3.77 -15.65 -3.69
C PRO A 65 3.91 -14.13 -3.55
N ASP A 66 4.24 -13.43 -4.63
CA ASP A 66 4.38 -11.97 -4.65
C ASP A 66 3.06 -11.28 -4.25
N CYS A 67 1.92 -11.73 -4.81
CA CYS A 67 0.61 -11.18 -4.47
C CYS A 67 0.26 -11.37 -3.00
N ARG A 68 0.46 -12.58 -2.46
CA ARG A 68 0.16 -12.87 -1.05
C ARG A 68 1.04 -12.06 -0.10
N GLN A 69 2.32 -11.88 -0.44
CA GLN A 69 3.24 -11.08 0.37
C GLN A 69 2.91 -9.59 0.31
N ILE A 70 2.58 -9.04 -0.87
CA ILE A 70 2.17 -7.64 -1.00
C ILE A 70 0.86 -7.37 -0.27
N GLU A 71 -0.11 -8.28 -0.35
CA GLU A 71 -1.36 -8.15 0.39
C GLU A 71 -1.15 -8.08 1.91
N ALA A 72 -0.19 -8.84 2.43
CA ALA A 72 0.23 -8.79 3.83
C ALA A 72 1.23 -7.65 4.16
N LEU A 73 1.57 -6.80 3.18
CA LEU A 73 2.62 -5.79 3.25
C LEU A 73 3.97 -6.34 3.77
N ALA A 74 4.29 -7.57 3.37
CA ALA A 74 5.43 -8.35 3.85
C ALA A 74 6.39 -8.78 2.73
N HIS A 75 6.23 -8.21 1.53
CA HIS A 75 7.14 -8.44 0.42
C HIS A 75 8.50 -7.79 0.69
N PRO A 76 9.64 -8.48 0.44
CA PRO A 76 10.98 -7.97 0.75
C PRO A 76 11.31 -6.66 0.02
N ASP A 77 10.82 -6.50 -1.21
CA ASP A 77 11.04 -5.29 -2.02
C ASP A 77 9.98 -4.19 -1.80
N LEU A 78 9.05 -4.37 -0.85
CA LEU A 78 8.06 -3.35 -0.48
C LEU A 78 8.51 -2.65 0.80
N HIS A 79 9.01 -1.42 0.65
CA HIS A 79 9.37 -0.56 1.77
C HIS A 79 8.26 0.45 2.06
N LEU A 80 7.87 0.55 3.33
CA LEU A 80 6.83 1.48 3.78
C LEU A 80 7.44 2.50 4.72
N VAL A 81 7.22 3.77 4.41
CA VAL A 81 7.67 4.89 5.25
C VAL A 81 6.43 5.67 5.68
N PHE A 82 6.27 5.80 6.99
CA PHE A 82 5.13 6.46 7.61
C PHE A 82 5.54 7.08 8.96
N PRO A 83 4.76 8.05 9.48
CA PRO A 83 5.08 8.70 10.75
C PRO A 83 5.13 7.69 11.92
N VAL A 84 6.05 7.91 12.85
CA VAL A 84 6.27 7.05 14.02
C VAL A 84 6.20 7.85 15.32
N ASN A 85 5.81 7.18 16.42
CA ASN A 85 5.82 7.76 17.75
C ASN A 85 7.25 7.77 18.33
N LYS A 86 7.70 8.94 18.82
CA LYS A 86 9.01 9.11 19.48
C LYS A 86 8.91 9.36 20.99
N GLN A 87 7.72 9.31 21.58
CA GLN A 87 7.54 9.54 23.01
C GLN A 87 8.29 8.48 23.84
N GLY A 88 8.90 8.91 24.95
CA GLY A 88 9.63 8.04 25.88
C GLY A 88 11.02 7.61 25.42
N LYS A 89 11.52 8.13 24.28
CA LYS A 89 12.82 7.75 23.71
C LYS A 89 13.88 8.83 23.90
N LYS A 90 15.15 8.39 23.96
CA LYS A 90 16.28 9.29 24.24
C LYS A 90 16.57 10.19 23.02
N SER A 91 17.00 11.41 23.29
CA SER A 91 17.49 12.32 22.24
C SER A 91 18.62 11.65 21.45
N GLY A 92 18.48 11.57 20.13
CA GLY A 92 19.43 10.90 19.22
C GLY A 92 19.08 9.46 18.81
N GLU A 93 18.05 8.83 19.41
CA GLU A 93 17.57 7.51 18.98
C GLU A 93 16.83 7.62 17.64
N VAL A 94 17.30 6.91 16.61
CA VAL A 94 16.66 6.85 15.30
C VAL A 94 15.59 5.79 15.32
N ILE A 95 14.33 6.21 15.28
CA ILE A 95 13.16 5.34 15.22
C ILE A 95 12.74 5.17 13.77
N ARG A 96 12.62 3.93 13.31
CA ARG A 96 12.25 3.60 11.92
C ARG A 96 10.80 3.13 11.83
N SER A 97 10.17 3.38 10.69
CA SER A 97 8.83 2.85 10.38
C SER A 97 8.77 1.33 10.50
N ASP A 98 9.88 0.64 10.23
CA ASP A 98 10.02 -0.82 10.35
C ASP A 98 9.63 -1.36 11.74
N GLU A 99 9.91 -0.61 12.81
CA GLU A 99 9.59 -0.99 14.19
C GLU A 99 8.08 -1.02 14.46
N PHE A 100 7.31 -0.32 13.63
CA PHE A 100 5.86 -0.17 13.72
C PHE A 100 5.11 -0.91 12.62
N LEU A 101 5.82 -1.65 11.76
CA LEU A 101 5.21 -2.45 10.69
C LEU A 101 4.15 -3.45 11.20
N PRO A 102 4.31 -4.15 12.35
CA PRO A 102 3.27 -5.04 12.85
C PRO A 102 1.94 -4.30 13.07
N GLN A 103 1.96 -3.14 13.73
CA GLN A 103 0.78 -2.32 13.99
C GLN A 103 0.18 -1.77 12.69
N PHE A 104 1.05 -1.30 11.78
CA PHE A 104 0.62 -0.79 10.48
C PHE A 104 -0.06 -1.88 9.64
N ARG A 105 0.52 -3.08 9.59
CA ARG A 105 -0.07 -4.25 8.92
C ARG A 105 -1.41 -4.64 9.51
N THR A 106 -1.53 -4.64 10.84
CA THR A 106 -2.81 -4.92 11.51
C THR A 106 -3.87 -3.89 11.12
N LEU A 107 -3.57 -2.58 11.20
CA LEU A 107 -4.51 -1.54 10.80
C LEU A 107 -4.87 -1.64 9.31
N PHE A 108 -3.89 -1.88 8.45
CA PHE A 108 -4.11 -2.05 7.01
C PHE A 108 -5.01 -3.25 6.72
N ALA A 109 -4.82 -4.38 7.40
CA ALA A 109 -5.65 -5.57 7.23
C ALA A 109 -7.09 -5.34 7.72
N GLU A 110 -7.26 -4.73 8.90
CA GLU A 110 -8.58 -4.40 9.48
C GLU A 110 -9.39 -3.44 8.59
N ARG A 111 -8.72 -2.43 8.02
CA ARG A 111 -9.35 -1.37 7.24
C ARG A 111 -9.23 -1.57 5.73
N ARG A 112 -8.62 -2.68 5.29
CA ARG A 112 -8.26 -2.96 3.88
C ARG A 112 -7.60 -1.76 3.19
N GLY A 113 -6.71 -1.05 3.90
CA GLY A 113 -6.03 0.14 3.39
C GLY A 113 -6.87 1.42 3.29
N TYR A 114 -8.13 1.41 3.74
CA TYR A 114 -9.00 2.58 3.83
C TYR A 114 -8.96 3.17 5.25
N PHE A 115 -7.85 3.83 5.58
CA PHE A 115 -7.72 4.56 6.84
C PHE A 115 -7.04 5.90 6.62
N SER A 116 -7.35 6.84 7.50
CA SER A 116 -6.80 8.19 7.53
C SER A 116 -5.49 8.25 8.34
N PRO A 117 -4.68 9.31 8.18
CA PRO A 117 -3.53 9.55 9.04
C PRO A 117 -3.91 9.61 10.54
N GLN A 118 -5.09 10.15 10.87
CA GLN A 118 -5.54 10.22 12.26
C GLN A 118 -5.77 8.82 12.84
N GLU A 119 -6.42 7.92 12.10
CA GLU A 119 -6.62 6.53 12.56
C GLU A 119 -5.29 5.78 12.75
N TRP A 120 -4.25 6.17 12.03
CA TRP A 120 -2.89 5.67 12.28
C TRP A 120 -2.31 6.25 13.58
N TYR A 121 -2.48 7.55 13.83
CA TYR A 121 -2.01 8.18 15.07
C TYR A 121 -2.73 7.63 16.30
N ASP A 122 -4.04 7.43 16.21
CA ASP A 122 -4.84 6.82 17.27
C ASP A 122 -4.33 5.40 17.61
N ARG A 123 -3.82 4.64 16.63
CA ARG A 123 -3.23 3.31 16.85
C ARG A 123 -1.87 3.37 17.56
N LEU A 124 -1.18 4.50 17.47
CA LEU A 124 0.10 4.75 18.12
C LEU A 124 -0.04 5.39 19.51
N ASP A 125 -1.27 5.52 20.01
CA ASP A 125 -1.63 6.28 21.21
C ASP A 125 -1.11 7.74 21.16
N LEU A 126 -1.20 8.36 19.97
CA LEU A 126 -0.78 9.73 19.68
C LEU A 126 -1.95 10.69 19.47
#